data_AF-A0A0J7K1D3-F1
#
_entry.id   AF-A0A0J7K1D3-F1
#
_cell.length_a   1.000
_cell.length_b   1.000
_cell.length_c   1.000
_cell.angle_alpha   90.00
_cell.angle_beta   90.00
_cell.angle_gamma   90.00
#
_symmetry.space_group_name_H-M   'P 1'
#
loop_
_entity.id
_entity.type
_entity.pdbx_description
1 polymer ?
#
loop_
_entity_poly.entity_id
_entity_poly.type
_entity_poly.pdbx_seq_one_letter_code
_entity_poly.pdbx_strand_id
1 'polypeptide(L)'
;MANWIKDPYYPVINVAQDNPKLVIASLVNSNEVKSRWIPVSITTQSESIFDQTFFPHGQWIGLRNLTYCTFFLPYEENGWIIANLKQAGYYRVNYDSKNWQKIADFLDSPNYSEIDVLNRAQIIDDAFHLMITKKLSHITFWKLANYLSQEKEYIVWYPMIKALERMSNAFSLPENKTKRLRKKMMLILDNLLMEIKYEDEPDDSDHLKSLRKEIVTWACTLGIRECTDKAQQKMKKYVTNPGK
;
A
#
# COMPACT_ATOMS: atom_id res chain seq x y z
N MET A 1 -24.99 5.64 -11.30
CA MET A 1 -24.32 4.35 -11.54
C MET A 1 -23.99 4.09 -13.02
N ALA A 2 -24.86 4.43 -13.99
CA ALA A 2 -24.63 4.11 -15.41
C ALA A 2 -23.25 4.51 -15.98
N ASN A 3 -22.68 5.63 -15.52
CA ASN A 3 -21.40 6.13 -16.03
C ASN A 3 -20.16 5.41 -15.44
N TRP A 4 -20.33 4.65 -14.35
CA TRP A 4 -19.27 3.79 -13.79
C TRP A 4 -19.15 2.47 -14.55
N ILE A 5 -20.24 1.99 -15.14
CA ILE A 5 -20.31 0.69 -15.82
C ILE A 5 -19.84 0.77 -17.28
N LYS A 6 -19.99 1.93 -17.93
CA LYS A 6 -19.70 2.10 -19.37
C LYS A 6 -18.23 2.36 -19.70
N ASP A 7 -17.51 2.94 -18.77
CA ASP A 7 -16.13 3.39 -18.97
C ASP A 7 -15.16 2.33 -18.39
N PRO A 8 -14.20 1.82 -19.18
CA PRO A 8 -13.35 0.70 -18.76
C PRO A 8 -12.22 1.10 -17.80
N TYR A 9 -11.98 2.40 -17.62
CA TYR A 9 -10.89 2.94 -16.80
C TYR A 9 -11.39 3.39 -15.44
N TYR A 10 -10.57 3.29 -14.39
CA TYR A 10 -10.84 3.93 -13.09
C TYR A 10 -10.21 5.32 -13.02
N PRO A 11 -10.78 6.27 -12.26
CA PRO A 11 -10.17 7.57 -12.06
C PRO A 11 -8.95 7.51 -11.12
N VAL A 12 -8.05 8.47 -11.29
CA VAL A 12 -7.03 8.81 -10.31
C VAL A 12 -7.35 10.21 -9.77
N ILE A 13 -7.41 10.36 -8.45
CA ILE A 13 -7.63 11.64 -7.79
C ILE A 13 -6.31 12.14 -7.21
N ASN A 14 -5.88 13.31 -7.65
CA ASN A 14 -4.78 14.05 -7.06
C ASN A 14 -5.27 14.81 -5.82
N VAL A 15 -4.64 14.58 -4.67
CA VAL A 15 -4.93 15.26 -3.41
C VAL A 15 -3.73 16.12 -3.05
N ALA A 16 -3.96 17.42 -2.93
CA ALA A 16 -2.94 18.40 -2.56
C ALA A 16 -3.46 19.31 -1.45
N GLN A 17 -2.56 19.69 -0.55
CA GLN A 17 -2.85 20.68 0.48
C GLN A 17 -2.43 22.06 -0.03
N ASP A 18 -3.40 22.95 -0.27
CA ASP A 18 -3.14 24.30 -0.76
C ASP A 18 -2.61 25.20 0.37
N ASN A 19 -3.22 25.10 1.54
CA ASN A 19 -2.77 25.71 2.78
C ASN A 19 -3.17 24.81 3.98
N PRO A 20 -2.71 25.09 5.21
CA PRO A 20 -2.97 24.21 6.36
C PRO A 20 -4.44 23.91 6.62
N LYS A 21 -5.38 24.73 6.14
CA LYS A 21 -6.82 24.56 6.33
C LYS A 21 -7.59 24.16 5.06
N LEU A 22 -6.91 24.00 3.92
CA LEU A 22 -7.56 23.74 2.63
C LEU A 22 -6.91 22.56 1.90
N VAL A 23 -7.71 21.53 1.67
CA VAL A 23 -7.33 20.37 0.86
C VAL A 23 -8.12 20.40 -0.44
N ILE A 24 -7.42 20.20 -1.57
CA ILE A 24 -8.00 20.14 -2.90
C ILE A 24 -7.85 18.72 -3.43
N ALA A 25 -8.95 18.10 -3.81
CA ALA A 25 -8.98 16.81 -4.50
C ALA A 25 -9.42 17.03 -5.95
N SER A 26 -8.62 16.61 -6.92
CA SER A 26 -8.83 16.90 -8.34
C SER A 26 -8.65 15.65 -9.20
N LEU A 27 -9.47 15.52 -10.23
CA LEU A 27 -9.44 14.40 -11.17
C LEU A 27 -8.25 14.54 -12.12
N VAL A 28 -7.43 13.50 -12.20
CA VAL A 28 -6.35 13.39 -13.20
C VAL A 28 -6.97 13.07 -14.57
N ASN A 29 -6.52 13.77 -15.61
CA ASN A 29 -7.00 13.60 -17.00
C ASN A 29 -8.53 13.66 -17.12
N SER A 30 -9.10 14.83 -16.82
CA SER A 30 -10.54 15.10 -16.88
C SER A 30 -11.19 14.79 -18.23
N ASN A 31 -10.44 14.75 -19.33
CA ASN A 31 -10.94 14.46 -20.67
C ASN A 31 -11.50 13.04 -20.84
N GLU A 32 -11.05 12.07 -20.04
CA GLU A 32 -11.46 10.66 -20.15
C GLU A 32 -12.61 10.28 -19.19
N VAL A 33 -12.90 11.12 -18.19
CA VAL A 33 -13.80 10.75 -17.06
C VAL A 33 -14.92 11.78 -16.82
N LYS A 34 -15.27 12.56 -17.86
CA LYS A 34 -16.18 13.74 -17.78
C LYS A 34 -17.58 13.47 -17.20
N SER A 35 -18.01 12.21 -17.11
CA SER A 35 -19.39 11.86 -16.78
C SER A 35 -19.57 11.21 -15.41
N ARG A 36 -18.54 11.11 -14.55
CA ARG A 36 -18.65 10.37 -13.28
C ARG A 36 -18.74 11.26 -12.06
N TRP A 37 -19.66 10.88 -11.18
CA TRP A 37 -19.75 11.40 -9.81
C TRP A 37 -18.83 10.56 -8.94
N ILE A 38 -17.80 11.18 -8.37
CA ILE A 38 -16.77 10.50 -7.58
C ILE A 38 -16.88 10.95 -6.12
N PRO A 39 -17.22 10.04 -5.17
CA PRO A 39 -17.31 10.37 -3.75
C PRO A 39 -15.90 10.38 -3.15
N VAL A 40 -15.41 11.57 -2.79
CA VAL A 40 -14.12 11.75 -2.14
C VAL A 40 -14.35 11.90 -0.64
N SER A 41 -13.66 11.09 0.16
CA SER A 41 -13.55 11.26 1.61
C SER A 41 -12.10 11.48 1.98
N ILE A 42 -11.86 12.24 3.04
CA ILE A 42 -10.53 12.46 3.59
C ILE A 42 -10.57 12.34 5.11
N THR A 43 -9.42 11.98 5.68
CA THR A 43 -9.09 12.16 7.08
C THR A 43 -7.69 12.73 7.17
N THR A 44 -7.34 13.24 8.34
CA THR A 44 -6.05 13.86 8.58
C THR A 44 -5.39 13.23 9.79
N GLN A 45 -4.08 13.43 9.95
CA GLN A 45 -3.35 12.91 11.09
C GLN A 45 -3.91 13.42 12.42
N SER A 46 -4.35 14.68 12.47
CA SER A 46 -4.84 15.31 13.71
C SER A 46 -6.15 14.71 14.23
N GLU A 47 -7.06 14.30 13.32
CA GLU A 47 -8.34 13.67 13.70
C GLU A 47 -8.27 12.13 13.66
N SER A 48 -7.56 11.56 12.67
CA SER A 48 -7.40 10.12 12.46
C SER A 48 -8.72 9.31 12.48
N ILE A 49 -9.80 9.91 11.97
CA ILE A 49 -11.12 9.26 11.89
C ILE A 49 -11.21 8.45 10.61
N PHE A 50 -11.19 7.11 10.70
CA PHE A 50 -11.33 6.20 9.56
C PHE A 50 -12.68 5.48 9.47
N ASP A 51 -13.47 5.47 10.55
CA ASP A 51 -14.76 4.76 10.57
C ASP A 51 -15.84 5.41 9.71
N GLN A 52 -15.65 6.68 9.36
CA GLN A 52 -16.56 7.45 8.52
C GLN A 52 -16.09 7.40 7.07
N THR A 53 -16.58 6.45 6.29
CA THR A 53 -16.07 6.21 4.92
C THR A 53 -16.40 7.33 3.93
N PHE A 54 -17.53 8.01 4.10
CA PHE A 54 -17.93 9.16 3.26
C PHE A 54 -18.74 10.19 4.04
N PHE A 55 -19.84 9.79 4.67
CA PHE A 55 -20.63 10.72 5.48
C PHE A 55 -20.03 10.88 6.89
N PRO A 56 -20.09 12.09 7.48
CA PRO A 56 -20.79 13.29 7.03
C PRO A 56 -19.90 14.29 6.25
N HIS A 57 -18.60 14.03 6.09
CA HIS A 57 -17.62 15.04 5.64
C HIS A 57 -17.16 14.90 4.18
N GLY A 58 -17.65 13.89 3.46
CA GLY A 58 -17.29 13.60 2.08
C GLY A 58 -17.78 14.66 1.08
N GLN A 59 -17.05 14.79 -0.03
CA GLN A 59 -17.32 15.73 -1.11
C GLN A 59 -17.41 15.00 -2.45
N TRP A 60 -18.16 15.55 -3.40
CA TRP A 60 -18.31 14.96 -4.73
C TRP A 60 -17.52 15.73 -5.79
N ILE A 61 -16.72 15.03 -6.57
CA ILE A 61 -16.22 15.53 -7.86
C ILE A 61 -17.25 15.17 -8.94
N GLY A 62 -17.47 16.06 -9.91
CA GLY A 62 -18.46 15.91 -10.99
C GLY A 62 -19.76 16.68 -10.75
N LEU A 63 -19.96 17.28 -9.57
CA LEU A 63 -21.07 18.20 -9.33
C LEU A 63 -20.89 19.45 -10.20
N ARG A 64 -21.90 19.83 -10.97
CA ARG A 64 -21.88 21.01 -11.88
C ARG A 64 -20.71 20.99 -12.89
N ASN A 65 -20.28 19.81 -13.34
CA ASN A 65 -19.14 19.61 -14.25
C ASN A 65 -17.78 20.05 -13.66
N LEU A 66 -17.66 20.15 -12.34
CA LEU A 66 -16.39 20.43 -11.68
C LEU A 66 -15.49 19.18 -11.69
N THR A 67 -14.22 19.38 -12.02
CA THR A 67 -13.18 18.33 -12.03
C THR A 67 -12.44 18.23 -10.70
N TYR A 68 -12.87 18.97 -9.68
CA TYR A 68 -12.27 18.98 -8.36
C TYR A 68 -13.33 19.24 -7.28
N CYS A 69 -12.96 18.97 -6.03
CA CYS A 69 -13.68 19.37 -4.84
C CYS A 69 -12.68 19.87 -3.77
N THR A 70 -13.19 20.57 -2.77
CA THR A 70 -12.38 21.20 -1.72
C THR A 70 -12.89 20.81 -0.34
N PHE A 71 -11.97 20.63 0.61
CA PHE A 71 -12.28 20.40 2.02
C PHE A 71 -11.69 21.53 2.84
N PHE A 72 -12.55 22.23 3.58
CA PHE A 72 -12.15 23.26 4.55
C PHE A 72 -12.04 22.60 5.92
N LEU A 73 -10.83 22.61 6.49
CA LEU A 73 -10.55 22.03 7.79
C LEU A 73 -10.82 23.09 8.88
N PRO A 74 -11.46 22.71 10.01
CA PRO A 74 -11.69 23.63 11.13
C PRO A 74 -10.40 23.95 11.92
N TYR A 75 -9.32 23.23 11.66
CA TYR A 75 -8.00 23.35 12.27
C TYR A 75 -6.89 23.41 11.21
N GLU A 76 -5.67 23.77 11.62
CA GLU A 76 -4.49 23.68 10.77
C GLU A 76 -3.94 22.27 10.78
N GLU A 77 -3.90 21.61 9.62
CA GLU A 77 -3.31 20.29 9.47
C GLU A 77 -1.87 20.41 8.97
N ASN A 78 -0.92 19.91 9.76
CA ASN A 78 0.51 19.91 9.43
C ASN A 78 1.07 18.49 9.18
N GLY A 79 0.35 17.46 9.59
CA GLY A 79 0.61 16.05 9.35
C GLY A 79 0.08 15.56 8.00
N TRP A 80 -0.09 14.25 7.89
CA TRP A 80 -0.56 13.59 6.67
C TRP A 80 -2.07 13.80 6.45
N ILE A 81 -2.47 13.72 5.19
CA ILE A 81 -3.86 13.63 4.74
C ILE A 81 -4.01 12.32 3.98
N ILE A 82 -5.04 11.54 4.32
CA ILE A 82 -5.39 10.31 3.60
C ILE A 82 -6.77 10.49 3.01
N ALA A 83 -6.90 10.15 1.72
CA ALA A 83 -8.18 10.16 1.02
C ALA A 83 -8.64 8.74 0.70
N ASN A 84 -9.93 8.61 0.36
CA ASN A 84 -10.60 7.35 0.09
C ASN A 84 -10.62 6.43 1.31
N LEU A 85 -11.28 6.86 2.38
CA LEU A 85 -11.30 6.13 3.66
C LEU A 85 -11.86 4.71 3.48
N LYS A 86 -11.12 3.74 4.02
CA LYS A 86 -11.33 2.29 3.88
C LYS A 86 -11.42 1.80 2.42
N GLN A 87 -10.81 2.54 1.49
CA GLN A 87 -10.88 2.28 0.05
C GLN A 87 -12.32 2.15 -0.47
N ALA A 88 -13.28 2.85 0.14
CA ALA A 88 -14.70 2.70 -0.16
C ALA A 88 -15.09 3.19 -1.58
N GLY A 89 -14.33 4.12 -2.13
CA GLY A 89 -14.49 4.65 -3.48
C GLY A 89 -13.64 3.90 -4.51
N TYR A 90 -14.23 3.66 -5.69
CA TYR A 90 -13.55 2.97 -6.80
C TYR A 90 -12.65 3.91 -7.62
N TYR A 91 -11.58 4.40 -6.99
CA TYR A 91 -10.55 5.23 -7.61
C TYR A 91 -9.22 5.09 -6.86
N ARG A 92 -8.14 5.49 -7.54
CA ARG A 92 -6.80 5.57 -6.92
C ARG A 92 -6.53 6.97 -6.43
N VAL A 93 -5.72 7.09 -5.39
CA VAL A 93 -5.30 8.38 -4.85
C VAL A 93 -3.82 8.62 -5.13
N ASN A 94 -3.51 9.83 -5.60
CA ASN A 94 -2.15 10.31 -5.71
C ASN A 94 -2.00 11.58 -4.88
N TYR A 95 -1.01 11.62 -4.01
CA TYR A 95 -0.75 12.80 -3.18
C TYR A 95 0.35 13.67 -3.77
N ASP A 96 0.42 14.93 -3.34
CA ASP A 96 1.63 15.73 -3.58
C ASP A 96 2.86 15.13 -2.87
N SER A 97 4.05 15.57 -3.28
CA SER A 97 5.32 15.01 -2.79
C SER A 97 5.52 15.22 -1.28
N LYS A 98 5.00 16.31 -0.71
CA LYS A 98 5.12 16.59 0.73
C LYS A 98 4.26 15.61 1.51
N ASN A 99 3.01 15.41 1.10
CA ASN A 99 2.09 14.51 1.78
C ASN A 99 2.53 13.04 1.65
N TRP A 100 3.05 12.63 0.49
CA TRP A 100 3.68 11.30 0.36
C TRP A 100 4.84 11.09 1.35
N GLN A 101 5.67 12.12 1.56
CA GLN A 101 6.76 12.04 2.53
C GLN A 101 6.22 11.95 3.96
N LYS A 102 5.22 12.75 4.34
CA LYS A 102 4.56 12.67 5.65
C LYS A 102 3.95 11.30 5.92
N ILE A 103 3.27 10.70 4.93
CA ILE A 103 2.72 9.34 5.02
C ILE A 103 3.85 8.33 5.24
N ALA A 104 4.94 8.40 4.46
CA ALA A 104 6.07 7.49 4.60
C ALA A 104 6.71 7.58 5.98
N ASP A 105 6.96 8.80 6.47
CA ASP A 105 7.57 9.02 7.78
C ASP A 105 6.68 8.52 8.93
N PHE A 106 5.35 8.68 8.80
CA PHE A 106 4.41 8.16 9.78
C PHE A 106 4.32 6.63 9.76
N LEU A 107 4.28 6.02 8.57
CA LEU A 107 4.23 4.57 8.43
C LEU A 107 5.51 3.89 8.94
N ASP A 108 6.68 4.53 8.81
CA ASP A 108 7.95 4.04 9.39
C ASP A 108 8.02 4.20 10.92
N SER A 109 7.03 4.84 11.56
CA SER A 109 6.97 5.00 13.03
C SER A 109 6.28 3.81 13.72
N PRO A 110 6.42 3.65 15.05
CA PRO A 110 5.68 2.64 15.81
C PRO A 110 4.15 2.82 15.78
N ASN A 111 3.68 4.02 15.43
CA ASN A 111 2.26 4.38 15.43
C ASN A 111 1.57 4.10 14.08
N TYR A 112 2.23 3.40 13.16
CA TYR A 112 1.72 3.13 11.82
C TYR A 112 0.30 2.51 11.82
N SER A 113 -0.05 1.77 12.87
CA SER A 113 -1.36 1.12 13.03
C SER A 113 -2.52 2.10 13.27
N GLU A 114 -2.25 3.38 13.56
CA GLU A 114 -3.27 4.43 13.64
C GLU A 114 -3.91 4.71 12.27
N ILE A 115 -3.18 4.48 11.17
CA ILE A 115 -3.79 4.48 9.83
C ILE A 115 -4.54 3.16 9.66
N ASP A 116 -5.82 3.21 9.29
CA ASP A 116 -6.64 2.00 9.09
C ASP A 116 -5.99 0.99 8.14
N VAL A 117 -6.11 -0.29 8.48
CA VAL A 117 -5.48 -1.40 7.76
C VAL A 117 -5.82 -1.42 6.27
N LEU A 118 -7.05 -1.06 5.88
CA LEU A 118 -7.46 -0.99 4.48
C LEU A 118 -6.82 0.20 3.76
N ASN A 119 -6.66 1.34 4.44
CA ASN A 119 -5.95 2.48 3.88
C ASN A 119 -4.45 2.22 3.77
N ARG A 120 -3.82 1.48 4.68
CA ARG A 120 -2.42 1.04 4.54
C ARG A 120 -2.24 0.14 3.31
N ALA A 121 -3.13 -0.84 3.13
CA ALA A 121 -3.14 -1.68 1.92
C ALA A 121 -3.32 -0.83 0.64
N GLN A 122 -4.29 0.09 0.65
CA GLN A 122 -4.52 1.01 -0.46
C GLN A 122 -3.28 1.85 -0.78
N ILE A 123 -2.60 2.40 0.22
CA ILE A 123 -1.40 3.22 0.05
C ILE A 123 -0.31 2.45 -0.70
N ILE A 124 -0.05 1.19 -0.32
CA ILE A 124 0.94 0.36 -1.02
C ILE A 124 0.50 0.05 -2.45
N ASP A 125 -0.76 -0.32 -2.67
CA ASP A 125 -1.29 -0.62 -4.01
C ASP A 125 -1.23 0.60 -4.95
N ASP A 126 -1.73 1.74 -4.47
CA ASP A 126 -1.72 3.01 -5.20
C ASP A 126 -0.29 3.47 -5.48
N ALA A 127 0.60 3.43 -4.50
CA ALA A 127 2.00 3.83 -4.67
C ALA A 127 2.72 2.95 -5.70
N PHE A 128 2.51 1.62 -5.66
CA PHE A 128 3.09 0.71 -6.65
C PHE A 128 2.56 1.00 -8.05
N HIS A 129 1.24 1.14 -8.20
CA HIS A 129 0.61 1.46 -9.48
C HIS A 129 1.13 2.79 -10.05
N LEU A 130 1.22 3.83 -9.22
CA LEU A 130 1.72 5.15 -9.61
C LEU A 130 3.21 5.10 -9.98
N MET A 131 4.00 4.28 -9.29
CA MET A 131 5.42 4.09 -9.63
C MET A 131 5.57 3.45 -11.02
N ILE A 132 4.87 2.34 -11.31
CA ILE A 132 5.01 1.66 -12.61
C ILE A 132 4.44 2.49 -13.77
N THR A 133 3.48 3.40 -13.49
CA THR A 133 2.96 4.38 -14.45
C THR A 133 3.76 5.68 -14.50
N LYS A 134 4.91 5.74 -13.80
CA LYS A 134 5.83 6.90 -13.74
C LYS A 134 5.21 8.19 -13.18
N LYS A 135 4.14 8.07 -12.40
CA LYS A 135 3.47 9.18 -11.69
C LYS A 135 3.99 9.37 -10.26
N LEU A 136 4.66 8.36 -9.70
CA LEU A 136 5.36 8.42 -8.42
C LEU A 136 6.83 7.99 -8.59
N SER A 137 7.73 8.64 -7.85
CA SER A 137 9.15 8.26 -7.88
C SER A 137 9.37 6.90 -7.22
N HIS A 138 10.26 6.07 -7.78
CA HIS A 138 10.63 4.80 -7.16
C HIS A 138 11.25 4.98 -5.77
N ILE A 139 11.91 6.12 -5.51
CA ILE A 139 12.49 6.45 -4.20
C ILE A 139 11.36 6.59 -3.17
N THR A 140 10.30 7.32 -3.51
CA THR A 140 9.12 7.50 -2.65
C THR A 140 8.41 6.18 -2.40
N PHE A 141 8.17 5.38 -3.45
CA PHE A 141 7.59 4.04 -3.30
C PHE A 141 8.39 3.18 -2.31
N TRP A 142 9.71 3.13 -2.47
CA TRP A 142 10.55 2.32 -1.59
C TRP A 142 10.69 2.88 -0.18
N LYS A 143 10.48 4.18 0.06
CA LYS A 143 10.33 4.72 1.42
C LYS A 143 9.03 4.22 2.03
N LEU A 144 7.91 4.31 1.30
CA LEU A 144 6.62 3.78 1.75
C LEU A 144 6.64 2.26 1.99
N ALA A 145 7.32 1.48 1.14
CA ALA A 145 7.36 0.03 1.33
C ALA A 145 8.27 -0.40 2.50
N ASN A 146 9.05 0.51 3.08
CA ASN A 146 10.03 0.18 4.11
C ASN A 146 9.36 -0.31 5.41
N TYR A 147 8.28 0.32 5.85
CA TYR A 147 7.56 -0.09 7.06
C TYR A 147 6.94 -1.48 6.97
N LEU A 148 6.84 -2.09 5.79
CA LEU A 148 6.33 -3.46 5.68
C LEU A 148 7.16 -4.44 6.52
N SER A 149 8.41 -4.11 6.86
CA SER A 149 9.23 -4.91 7.78
C SER A 149 8.66 -5.04 9.20
N GLN A 150 7.76 -4.13 9.61
CA GLN A 150 7.08 -4.15 10.91
C GLN A 150 5.57 -4.47 10.81
N GLU A 151 5.03 -4.60 9.60
CA GLU A 151 3.61 -4.87 9.34
C GLU A 151 3.30 -6.37 9.42
N LYS A 152 2.31 -6.73 10.24
CA LYS A 152 1.91 -8.12 10.52
C LYS A 152 0.52 -8.47 9.94
N GLU A 153 -0.18 -7.49 9.39
CA GLU A 153 -1.48 -7.70 8.74
C GLU A 153 -1.33 -8.20 7.30
N TYR A 154 -1.85 -9.40 7.03
CA TYR A 154 -1.80 -10.04 5.71
C TYR A 154 -2.38 -9.14 4.59
N ILE A 155 -3.48 -8.46 4.88
CA ILE A 155 -4.19 -7.65 3.89
C ILE A 155 -3.35 -6.47 3.38
N VAL A 156 -2.46 -5.92 4.23
CA VAL A 156 -1.55 -4.82 3.87
C VAL A 156 -0.41 -5.32 3.00
N TRP A 157 0.04 -6.55 3.25
CA TRP A 157 1.07 -7.21 2.46
C TRP A 157 0.58 -7.68 1.09
N TYR A 158 -0.72 -7.96 0.93
CA TYR A 158 -1.26 -8.50 -0.31
C TYR A 158 -0.93 -7.66 -1.55
N PRO A 159 -1.10 -6.31 -1.57
CA PRO A 159 -0.62 -5.48 -2.67
C PRO A 159 0.87 -5.61 -2.96
N MET A 160 1.71 -5.70 -1.92
CA MET A 160 3.15 -5.87 -2.10
C MET A 160 3.50 -7.24 -2.68
N ILE A 161 2.79 -8.30 -2.27
CA ILE A 161 2.95 -9.64 -2.86
C ILE A 161 2.59 -9.60 -4.35
N LYS A 162 1.51 -8.92 -4.74
CA LYS A 162 1.16 -8.71 -6.16
C LYS A 162 2.18 -7.85 -6.90
N ALA A 163 2.79 -6.87 -6.24
CA ALA A 163 3.90 -6.11 -6.80
C ALA A 163 5.13 -7.02 -7.06
N LEU A 164 5.46 -7.91 -6.12
CA LEU A 164 6.55 -8.88 -6.27
C LEU A 164 6.28 -9.88 -7.39
N GLU A 165 5.07 -10.44 -7.48
CA GLU A 165 4.66 -11.31 -8.59
C GLU A 165 4.84 -10.61 -9.93
N ARG A 166 4.39 -9.34 -10.05
CA ARG A 166 4.55 -8.54 -11.26
C ARG A 166 6.02 -8.24 -11.58
N MET A 167 6.86 -8.11 -10.56
CA MET A 167 8.29 -7.86 -10.67
C MET A 167 9.13 -9.14 -10.75
N SER A 168 8.53 -10.33 -10.68
CA SER A 168 9.22 -11.63 -10.69
C SER A 168 10.19 -11.77 -11.85
N ASN A 169 9.79 -11.36 -13.06
CA ASN A 169 10.64 -11.37 -14.25
C ASN A 169 11.88 -10.47 -14.09
N ALA A 170 11.77 -9.36 -13.36
CA ALA A 170 12.94 -8.53 -13.05
C ALA A 170 13.90 -9.31 -12.13
N PHE A 171 13.39 -10.10 -11.18
CA PHE A 171 14.20 -10.98 -10.35
C PHE A 171 14.82 -12.17 -11.10
N SER A 172 14.53 -12.40 -12.38
CA SER A 172 15.30 -13.33 -13.22
C SER A 172 16.50 -12.67 -13.91
N LEU A 173 16.60 -11.35 -13.90
CA LEU A 173 17.72 -10.64 -14.52
C LEU A 173 19.04 -10.82 -13.74
N PRO A 174 20.20 -10.65 -14.41
CA PRO A 174 21.50 -10.70 -13.75
C PRO A 174 21.58 -9.80 -12.51
N GLU A 175 22.23 -10.30 -11.47
CA GLU A 175 22.23 -9.67 -10.14
C GLU A 175 22.79 -8.25 -10.14
N ASN A 176 23.79 -7.96 -10.98
CA ASN A 176 24.33 -6.61 -11.10
C ASN A 176 23.27 -5.55 -11.48
N LYS A 177 22.22 -5.92 -12.23
CA LYS A 177 21.14 -5.00 -12.63
C LYS A 177 20.05 -4.83 -11.58
N THR A 178 19.88 -5.80 -10.68
CA THR A 178 18.78 -5.85 -9.71
C THR A 178 19.23 -5.85 -8.26
N LYS A 179 20.54 -5.75 -8.01
CA LYS A 179 21.18 -5.82 -6.70
C LYS A 179 20.51 -4.92 -5.65
N ARG A 180 20.27 -3.65 -6.01
CA ARG A 180 19.66 -2.67 -5.10
C ARG A 180 18.24 -3.06 -4.71
N LEU A 181 17.44 -3.46 -5.70
CA LEU A 181 16.07 -3.91 -5.52
C LEU A 181 16.01 -5.17 -4.64
N ARG A 182 16.78 -6.20 -5.00
CA ARG A 182 16.85 -7.45 -4.23
C ARG A 182 17.28 -7.20 -2.80
N LYS A 183 18.37 -6.45 -2.58
CA LYS A 183 18.86 -6.15 -1.24
C LYS A 183 17.81 -5.46 -0.39
N LYS A 184 17.09 -4.48 -0.96
CA LYS A 184 16.05 -3.77 -0.22
C LYS A 184 14.89 -4.69 0.15
N MET A 185 14.43 -5.52 -0.78
CA MET A 185 13.34 -6.46 -0.51
C MET A 185 13.75 -7.54 0.50
N MET A 186 14.95 -8.10 0.37
CA MET A 186 15.48 -9.09 1.31
C MET A 186 15.53 -8.52 2.73
N LEU A 187 15.98 -7.28 2.90
CA LEU A 187 16.01 -6.63 4.22
C LEU A 187 14.61 -6.52 4.84
N ILE A 188 13.60 -6.14 4.05
CA ILE A 188 12.22 -6.02 4.53
C ILE A 188 11.69 -7.40 4.97
N LEU A 189 11.89 -8.43 4.14
CA LEU A 189 11.43 -9.80 4.45
C LEU A 189 12.15 -10.40 5.64
N ASP A 190 13.47 -10.24 5.72
CA ASP A 190 14.30 -10.79 6.79
C ASP A 190 13.91 -10.19 8.14
N ASN A 191 13.76 -8.86 8.20
CA ASN A 191 13.32 -8.15 9.40
C ASN A 191 11.92 -8.61 9.85
N LEU A 192 10.97 -8.78 8.92
CA LEU A 192 9.66 -9.29 9.28
C LEU A 192 9.73 -10.74 9.79
N LEU A 193 10.56 -11.59 9.19
CA LEU A 193 10.74 -12.98 9.62
C LEU A 193 11.43 -13.12 10.98
N MET A 194 12.23 -12.14 11.40
CA MET A 194 12.74 -12.09 12.78
C MET A 194 11.60 -11.92 13.79
N GLU A 195 10.54 -11.22 13.41
CA GLU A 195 9.37 -10.96 14.26
C GLU A 195 8.35 -12.10 14.22
N ILE A 196 7.95 -12.56 13.03
CA ILE A 196 6.87 -13.55 12.86
C ILE A 196 7.37 -15.00 12.83
N LYS A 197 8.69 -15.21 12.78
CA LYS A 197 9.36 -16.51 12.70
C LYS A 197 9.00 -17.31 11.45
N TYR A 198 9.71 -18.42 11.24
CA TYR A 198 9.55 -19.31 10.08
C TYR A 198 8.53 -20.45 10.26
N GLU A 199 8.12 -20.71 11.50
CA GLU A 199 7.21 -21.80 11.85
C GLU A 199 5.95 -21.23 12.49
N ASP A 200 4.84 -21.94 12.31
CA ASP A 200 3.57 -21.57 12.92
C ASP A 200 3.55 -21.93 14.41
N GLU A 201 2.96 -21.04 15.22
CA GLU A 201 2.67 -21.28 16.63
C GLU A 201 1.19 -21.67 16.82
N PRO A 202 0.84 -22.44 17.87
CA PRO A 202 -0.55 -22.90 18.09
C PRO A 202 -1.57 -21.76 18.15
N ASP A 203 -1.17 -20.62 18.71
CA ASP A 203 -2.04 -19.46 18.93
C ASP A 203 -2.02 -18.46 17.75
N ASP A 204 -1.29 -18.76 16.68
CA ASP A 204 -1.24 -17.90 15.49
C ASP A 204 -2.61 -17.83 14.80
N SER A 205 -3.00 -16.62 14.42
CA SER A 205 -4.18 -16.40 13.57
C SER A 205 -3.96 -16.95 12.16
N ASP A 206 -5.04 -17.34 11.48
CA ASP A 206 -4.97 -17.82 10.09
C ASP A 206 -4.41 -16.77 9.13
N HIS A 207 -4.65 -15.48 9.42
CA HIS A 207 -4.06 -14.37 8.66
C HIS A 207 -2.54 -14.32 8.83
N LEU A 208 -2.02 -14.50 10.05
CA LEU A 208 -0.59 -14.50 10.30
C LEU A 208 0.09 -15.70 9.65
N LYS A 209 -0.52 -16.90 9.73
CA LYS A 209 -0.04 -18.11 9.03
C LYS A 209 0.01 -17.89 7.52
N SER A 210 -1.03 -17.29 6.95
CA SER A 210 -1.10 -16.96 5.52
C SER A 210 -0.02 -15.96 5.12
N LEU A 211 0.19 -14.90 5.90
CA LEU A 211 1.28 -13.95 5.70
C LEU A 211 2.63 -14.66 5.74
N ARG A 212 2.91 -15.42 6.80
CA ARG A 212 4.18 -16.14 6.97
C ARG A 212 4.50 -17.02 5.77
N LYS A 213 3.52 -17.77 5.27
CA LYS A 213 3.69 -18.61 4.08
C LYS A 213 4.16 -17.81 2.85
N GLU A 214 3.55 -16.66 2.60
CA GLU A 214 3.92 -15.79 1.48
C GLU A 214 5.31 -15.18 1.68
N ILE A 215 5.60 -14.66 2.87
CA ILE A 215 6.90 -14.04 3.20
C ILE A 215 8.04 -15.06 3.11
N VAL A 216 7.86 -16.27 3.64
CA VAL A 216 8.84 -17.37 3.51
C VAL A 216 9.04 -17.75 2.05
N THR A 217 7.97 -17.82 1.25
CA THR A 217 8.05 -18.13 -0.18
C THR A 217 8.92 -17.10 -0.92
N TRP A 218 8.69 -15.81 -0.69
CA TRP A 218 9.49 -14.75 -1.30
C TRP A 218 10.91 -14.67 -0.75
N ALA A 219 11.12 -14.89 0.55
CA ALA A 219 12.43 -14.93 1.18
C ALA A 219 13.32 -16.02 0.55
N CYS A 220 12.79 -17.23 0.40
CA CYS A 220 13.49 -18.34 -0.23
C CYS A 220 13.71 -18.09 -1.73
N THR A 221 12.72 -17.52 -2.44
CA THR A 221 12.84 -17.16 -3.86
C THR A 221 13.95 -16.13 -4.11
N LEU A 222 14.14 -15.19 -3.19
CA LEU A 222 15.20 -14.19 -3.25
C LEU A 222 16.55 -14.68 -2.69
N GLY A 223 16.62 -15.92 -2.19
CA GLY A 223 17.86 -16.54 -1.73
C GLY A 223 18.32 -16.08 -0.35
N ILE A 224 17.41 -15.72 0.56
CA ILE A 224 17.76 -15.49 1.97
C ILE A 224 18.28 -16.81 2.56
N ARG A 225 19.53 -16.79 3.04
CA ARG A 225 20.27 -17.99 3.47
C ARG A 225 19.52 -18.80 4.53
N GLU A 226 19.01 -18.15 5.57
CA GLU A 226 18.28 -18.84 6.63
C GLU A 226 17.03 -19.56 6.08
N CYS A 227 16.30 -18.95 5.15
CA CYS A 227 15.16 -19.57 4.49
C CYS A 227 15.59 -20.80 3.69
N THR A 228 16.63 -20.67 2.85
CA THR A 228 17.11 -21.77 2.02
C THR A 228 17.64 -22.94 2.85
N ASP A 229 18.32 -22.67 3.96
CA ASP A 229 18.86 -23.68 4.86
C ASP A 229 17.73 -24.44 5.57
N LYS A 230 16.72 -23.73 6.10
CA LYS A 230 15.54 -24.35 6.71
C LYS A 230 14.74 -25.19 5.70
N ALA A 231 14.56 -24.69 4.48
CA ALA A 231 13.88 -25.42 3.42
C ALA A 231 14.61 -26.72 3.06
N GLN A 232 15.94 -26.68 2.91
CA GLN A 232 16.76 -27.87 2.67
C GLN A 232 16.68 -28.87 3.82
N GLN A 233 16.71 -28.40 5.08
CA GLN A 233 16.57 -29.27 6.25
C GLN A 233 15.20 -29.96 6.29
N LYS A 234 14.10 -29.23 6.02
CA LYS A 234 12.75 -29.80 5.92
C LYS A 234 12.66 -30.84 4.81
N MET A 235 13.22 -30.53 3.63
CA MET A 235 13.25 -31.46 2.51
C MET A 235 14.03 -32.74 2.84
N LYS A 236 15.21 -32.63 3.47
CA LYS A 236 15.99 -33.78 3.92
C LYS A 236 15.20 -34.66 4.89
N LYS A 237 14.54 -34.06 5.89
CA LYS A 237 13.69 -34.78 6.85
C LYS A 237 12.55 -35.53 6.16
N TYR A 238 11.84 -34.87 5.24
CA TYR A 238 10.75 -35.47 4.47
C TYR A 238 11.23 -36.66 3.61
N VAL A 239 12.36 -36.51 2.92
CA VAL A 239 12.95 -37.59 2.11
C VAL A 239 13.39 -38.77 2.98
N THR A 240 13.93 -38.52 4.18
CA THR A 240 14.32 -39.60 5.10
C THR A 240 13.14 -40.29 5.77
N ASN A 241 12.00 -39.63 5.93
CA ASN A 241 10.79 -40.15 6.58
C ASN A 241 9.52 -39.74 5.82
N PRO A 242 9.26 -40.33 4.64
CA PRO A 242 8.06 -40.01 3.86
C PRO A 242 6.81 -40.55 4.59
N GLY A 243 6.09 -39.68 5.30
CA GLY A 243 4.87 -40.04 6.04
C GLY A 243 4.68 -39.34 7.40
N LYS A 244 5.62 -38.49 7.83
CA LYS A 244 5.46 -37.54 8.93
C LYS A 244 5.83 -36.13 8.48
#